data_AF-A0A651GVE0-F1
#
_entry.id   AF-A0A651GVE0-F1
#
_cell.length_a   1.000
_cell.length_b   1.000
_cell.length_c   1.000
_cell.angle_alpha   90.00
_cell.angle_beta   90.00
_cell.angle_gamma   90.00
#
_symmetry.space_group_name_H-M   'P 1'
#
loop_
_entity.id
_entity.type
_entity.pdbx_description
1 polymer ?
#
loop_
_entity_poly.entity_id
_entity_poly.type
_entity_poly.pdbx_seq_one_letter_code
_entity_poly.pdbx_strand_id
1 'polypeptide(L)'
;MRMLNLHNIEDAKKRLERYDPTSFTGVDSSFRLFTNRINVQTFRHINSLNISFEHPVTVISGTNKVGKTSLLLLLGCSHYGFQRYDSTKPETVLRRHTWRDVLPFTSHETTTRDYAYKLYWRIGASIREGEGKRLHTSQAWTGVGKASSDPGRMNAQIRDREVRLIDLERLVPARNFSNSLLRKITSGTGTRVNPDIEKAFAYILDLPTTLEVNKIGSHINKLAFLISYTGEPYSSYNAASGEESLLNILHDIFEAPNDSLILI
;
A
#
# COMPACT_ATOMS: atom_id res chain seq x y z
N MET A 1 -10.92 -16.30 7.12
CA MET A 1 -10.31 -15.83 5.86
C MET A 1 -10.93 -16.64 4.74
N ARG A 2 -11.46 -16.02 3.68
CA ARG A 2 -12.02 -16.76 2.53
C ARG A 2 -10.83 -17.26 1.71
N MET A 3 -10.67 -18.58 1.55
CA MET A 3 -9.59 -19.13 0.70
C MET A 3 -9.75 -18.66 -0.75
N LEU A 4 -8.64 -18.37 -1.41
CA LEU A 4 -8.63 -18.00 -2.83
C LEU A 4 -9.15 -19.16 -3.67
N ASN A 5 -10.23 -18.89 -4.42
CA ASN A 5 -10.80 -19.81 -5.39
C ASN A 5 -10.72 -19.20 -6.80
N LEU A 6 -9.76 -19.69 -7.59
CA LEU A 6 -9.49 -19.20 -8.94
C LEU A 6 -10.61 -19.56 -9.94
N HIS A 7 -11.44 -20.55 -9.65
CA HIS A 7 -12.58 -20.91 -10.53
C HIS A 7 -13.59 -19.77 -10.68
N ASN A 8 -13.67 -18.87 -9.69
CA ASN A 8 -14.63 -17.76 -9.68
C ASN A 8 -13.98 -16.43 -10.10
N ILE A 9 -12.80 -16.46 -10.74
CA ILE A 9 -12.06 -15.24 -11.10
C ILE A 9 -12.84 -14.36 -12.09
N GLU A 10 -13.52 -14.97 -13.07
CA GLU A 10 -14.34 -14.24 -14.04
C GLU A 10 -15.55 -13.58 -13.38
N ASP A 11 -16.17 -14.25 -12.40
CA ASP A 11 -17.26 -13.65 -11.63
C ASP A 11 -16.77 -12.55 -10.68
N ALA A 12 -15.54 -12.68 -10.16
CA ALA A 12 -14.91 -11.61 -9.40
C ALA A 12 -14.62 -10.38 -10.28
N LYS A 13 -14.09 -10.57 -11.50
CA LYS A 13 -13.88 -9.50 -12.48
C LYS A 13 -15.20 -8.81 -12.85
N LYS A 14 -16.24 -9.57 -13.19
CA LYS A 14 -17.57 -9.01 -13.49
C LYS A 14 -18.15 -8.21 -12.33
N ARG A 15 -17.92 -8.63 -11.09
CA ARG A 15 -18.34 -7.87 -9.89
C ARG A 15 -17.57 -6.56 -9.75
N LEU A 16 -16.28 -6.55 -10.05
CA LEU A 16 -15.47 -5.33 -10.07
C LEU A 16 -15.95 -4.37 -11.16
N GLU A 17 -16.21 -4.87 -12.36
CA GLU A 17 -16.69 -4.06 -13.50
C GLU A 17 -18.06 -3.43 -13.27
N ARG A 18 -18.95 -4.12 -12.54
CA ARG A 18 -20.30 -3.65 -12.23
C ARG A 18 -20.38 -2.79 -10.96
N TYR A 19 -19.25 -2.53 -10.33
CA TYR A 19 -19.21 -1.76 -9.10
C TYR A 19 -19.63 -0.31 -9.35
N ASP A 20 -20.57 0.20 -8.53
CA ASP A 20 -20.92 1.61 -8.49
C ASP A 20 -20.24 2.29 -7.29
N PRO A 21 -19.28 3.23 -7.51
CA PRO A 21 -18.61 3.95 -6.44
C PRO A 21 -19.52 4.91 -5.65
N THR A 22 -20.67 5.28 -6.22
CA THR A 22 -21.57 6.32 -5.69
C THR A 22 -22.62 5.77 -4.74
N SER A 23 -22.91 4.46 -4.79
CA SER A 23 -23.93 3.82 -3.95
C SER A 23 -23.36 2.65 -3.15
N PHE A 24 -24.01 2.31 -2.03
CA PHE A 24 -23.72 1.11 -1.26
C PHE A 24 -25.02 0.40 -0.94
N THR A 25 -25.25 -0.75 -1.58
CA THR A 25 -26.46 -1.56 -1.41
C THR A 25 -26.19 -2.86 -0.65
N GLY A 26 -24.92 -3.22 -0.44
CA GLY A 26 -24.50 -4.43 0.28
C GLY A 26 -23.03 -4.75 0.02
N VAL A 27 -22.46 -5.67 0.79
CA VAL A 27 -21.05 -6.10 0.63
C VAL A 27 -20.82 -6.99 -0.60
N ASP A 28 -21.89 -7.60 -1.13
CA ASP A 28 -21.80 -8.45 -2.32
C ASP A 28 -21.78 -7.65 -3.63
N SER A 29 -22.30 -6.43 -3.60
CA SER A 29 -22.41 -5.51 -4.75
C SER A 29 -21.50 -4.28 -4.64
N SER A 30 -20.91 -4.02 -3.47
CA SER A 30 -20.13 -2.81 -3.21
C SER A 30 -19.05 -2.98 -2.14
N PHE A 31 -17.99 -2.18 -2.25
CA PHE A 31 -16.98 -2.04 -1.19
C PHE A 31 -17.54 -1.25 -0.02
N ARG A 32 -17.36 -1.76 1.20
CA ARG A 32 -17.78 -1.07 2.42
C ARG A 32 -17.04 0.25 2.59
N LEU A 33 -15.74 0.27 2.35
CA LEU A 33 -14.88 1.45 2.49
C LEU A 33 -14.39 1.88 1.13
N PHE A 34 -14.58 3.15 0.77
CA PHE A 34 -14.19 3.66 -0.54
C PHE A 34 -13.74 5.11 -0.48
N THR A 35 -12.67 5.47 -1.18
CA THR A 35 -12.27 6.88 -1.35
C THR A 35 -12.84 7.37 -2.67
N ASN A 36 -13.72 8.36 -2.61
CA ASN A 36 -14.43 8.85 -3.78
C ASN A 36 -13.64 9.93 -4.52
N ARG A 37 -13.00 10.84 -3.79
CA ARG A 37 -12.39 12.02 -4.40
C ARG A 37 -11.31 12.62 -3.52
N ILE A 38 -10.30 13.20 -4.17
CA ILE A 38 -9.33 14.08 -3.54
C ILE A 38 -9.23 15.39 -4.33
N ASN A 39 -9.31 16.50 -3.61
CA ASN A 39 -9.06 17.84 -4.14
C ASN A 39 -7.79 18.39 -3.47
N VAL A 40 -6.73 18.58 -4.25
CA VAL A 40 -5.47 19.17 -3.79
C VAL A 40 -5.45 20.63 -4.21
N GLN A 41 -5.56 21.53 -3.24
CA GLN A 41 -5.43 22.97 -3.48
C GLN A 41 -3.97 23.30 -3.76
N THR A 42 -3.08 22.92 -2.83
CA THR A 42 -1.63 23.10 -2.94
C THR A 42 -0.92 21.99 -2.18
N PHE A 43 -0.02 21.27 -2.84
CA PHE A 43 0.93 20.36 -2.18
C PHE A 43 2.16 20.14 -3.05
N ARG A 44 3.34 20.58 -2.57
CA ARG A 44 4.58 20.62 -3.37
C ARG A 44 4.35 21.37 -4.70
N HIS A 45 4.54 20.72 -5.84
CA HIS A 45 4.32 21.30 -7.18
C HIS A 45 2.90 21.07 -7.71
N ILE A 46 2.05 20.32 -6.99
CA ILE A 46 0.65 20.11 -7.36
C ILE A 46 -0.15 21.32 -6.90
N ASN A 47 -0.87 21.96 -7.82
CA ASN A 47 -1.79 23.04 -7.53
C ASN A 47 -3.13 22.77 -8.23
N SER A 48 -4.24 23.01 -7.53
CA SER A 48 -5.61 22.92 -8.06
C SER A 48 -5.92 21.62 -8.82
N LEU A 49 -5.60 20.47 -8.22
CA LEU A 49 -5.86 19.15 -8.79
C LEU A 49 -7.12 18.55 -8.16
N ASN A 50 -8.05 18.07 -8.98
CA ASN A 50 -9.24 17.36 -8.51
C ASN A 50 -9.31 15.99 -9.19
N ILE A 51 -9.32 14.92 -8.41
CA ILE A 51 -9.37 13.54 -8.91
C ILE A 51 -10.56 12.83 -8.25
N SER A 52 -11.46 12.33 -9.09
CA SER A 52 -12.49 11.37 -8.70
C SER A 52 -12.00 9.95 -8.94
N PHE A 53 -12.20 9.07 -7.98
CA PHE A 53 -11.94 7.64 -8.10
C PHE A 53 -13.26 6.94 -8.42
N GLU A 54 -13.34 6.37 -9.62
CA GLU A 54 -14.58 5.77 -10.14
C GLU A 54 -14.54 4.24 -10.09
N HIS A 55 -13.40 3.67 -9.68
CA HIS A 55 -13.19 2.22 -9.65
C HIS A 55 -12.31 1.83 -8.43
N PRO A 56 -12.57 0.68 -7.78
CA PRO A 56 -11.78 0.18 -6.62
C PRO A 56 -10.30 -0.02 -6.93
N VAL A 57 -9.98 -0.29 -8.20
CA VAL A 57 -8.62 -0.33 -8.72
C VAL A 57 -8.46 0.87 -9.64
N THR A 58 -7.68 1.86 -9.22
CA THR A 58 -7.38 3.04 -10.03
C THR A 58 -5.89 3.07 -10.36
N VAL A 59 -5.57 3.29 -11.63
CA VAL A 59 -4.18 3.44 -12.10
C VAL A 59 -3.89 4.93 -12.30
N ILE A 60 -2.87 5.44 -11.62
CA ILE A 60 -2.39 6.81 -11.79
C ILE A 60 -1.11 6.76 -12.63
N SER A 61 -1.22 7.14 -13.90
CA SER A 61 -0.09 7.18 -14.84
C SER A 61 0.30 8.61 -15.19
N GLY A 62 1.48 8.78 -15.79
CA GLY A 62 1.99 10.09 -16.20
C GLY A 62 3.51 10.15 -16.13
N THR A 63 4.10 11.24 -16.63
CA THR A 63 5.55 11.43 -16.66
C THR A 63 6.16 11.55 -15.26
N ASN A 64 7.49 11.50 -15.17
CA ASN A 64 8.18 11.68 -13.90
C ASN A 64 7.97 13.11 -13.37
N LYS A 65 8.00 13.26 -12.03
CA LYS A 65 7.83 14.53 -11.31
C LYS A 65 6.44 15.19 -11.41
N VAL A 66 5.43 14.53 -11.97
CA VAL A 66 4.04 15.10 -12.00
C VAL A 66 3.30 15.00 -10.66
N GLY A 67 3.83 14.24 -9.70
CA GLY A 67 3.26 14.19 -8.33
C GLY A 67 2.50 12.92 -7.99
N LYS A 68 2.68 11.82 -8.73
CA LYS A 68 2.09 10.50 -8.44
C LYS A 68 2.35 10.05 -6.99
N THR A 69 3.60 9.99 -6.57
CA THR A 69 3.98 9.65 -5.20
C THR A 69 3.41 10.62 -4.17
N SER A 70 3.41 11.93 -4.47
CA SER A 70 2.81 12.95 -3.60
C SER A 70 1.32 12.67 -3.34
N LEU A 71 0.59 12.26 -4.38
CA LEU A 71 -0.82 11.90 -4.27
C LEU A 71 -1.03 10.65 -3.39
N LEU A 72 -0.22 9.62 -3.59
CA LEU A 72 -0.26 8.41 -2.74
C LEU A 72 0.06 8.74 -1.27
N LEU A 73 1.03 9.62 -1.01
CA LEU A 73 1.35 10.06 0.35
C LEU A 73 0.21 10.87 0.99
N LEU A 74 -0.49 11.72 0.23
CA LEU A 74 -1.69 12.41 0.72
C LEU A 74 -2.75 11.40 1.15
N LEU A 75 -3.02 10.37 0.34
CA LEU A 75 -3.96 9.31 0.68
C LEU A 75 -3.50 8.52 1.92
N GLY A 76 -2.24 8.08 1.95
CA GLY A 76 -1.65 7.33 3.06
C GLY A 76 -1.70 8.10 4.37
N CYS A 77 -1.09 9.29 4.42
CA CYS A 77 -1.03 10.11 5.64
C CYS A 77 -2.37 10.70 6.07
N SER A 78 -3.44 10.56 5.29
CA SER A 78 -4.80 10.87 5.73
C SER A 78 -5.41 9.81 6.64
N HIS A 79 -4.81 8.63 6.69
CA HIS A 79 -5.29 7.51 7.49
C HIS A 79 -4.38 7.30 8.70
N TYR A 80 -4.98 7.01 9.84
CA TYR A 80 -4.26 6.71 11.07
C TYR A 80 -3.47 5.40 10.92
N GLY A 81 -4.10 4.40 10.30
CA GLY A 81 -3.52 3.08 10.04
C GLY A 81 -2.60 3.03 8.81
N PHE A 82 -1.82 4.08 8.53
CA PHE A 82 -0.87 4.07 7.43
C PHE A 82 0.37 3.24 7.80
N GLN A 83 0.41 1.99 7.35
CA GLN A 83 1.47 1.02 7.65
C GLN A 83 2.48 0.93 6.49
N ARG A 84 3.76 0.95 6.83
CA ARG A 84 4.87 0.61 5.93
C ARG A 84 5.91 -0.18 6.71
N TYR A 85 6.77 -0.92 6.01
CA TYR A 85 7.92 -1.51 6.66
C TYR A 85 8.84 -0.43 7.21
N ASP A 86 9.30 -0.63 8.45
CA ASP A 86 10.23 0.26 9.12
C ASP A 86 11.63 0.09 8.52
N SER A 87 12.07 1.08 7.75
CA SER A 87 13.40 1.06 7.12
C SER A 87 14.54 1.37 8.08
N THR A 88 14.26 1.65 9.35
CA THR A 88 15.27 1.97 10.37
C THR A 88 15.65 0.77 11.24
N LYS A 89 14.90 -0.34 11.14
CA LYS A 89 15.14 -1.54 11.93
C LYS A 89 15.70 -2.68 11.08
N PRO A 90 16.61 -3.51 11.63
CA PRO A 90 17.08 -4.70 10.92
C PRO A 90 15.98 -5.72 10.63
N GLU A 91 14.96 -5.81 11.51
CA GLU A 91 13.79 -6.66 11.35
C GLU A 91 12.76 -6.01 10.43
N THR A 92 12.21 -6.79 9.50
CA THR A 92 11.15 -6.32 8.61
C THR A 92 9.82 -6.36 9.35
N VAL A 93 9.47 -5.22 9.95
CA VAL A 93 8.26 -5.02 10.74
C VAL A 93 7.43 -3.88 10.18
N LEU A 94 6.10 -4.07 10.14
CA LEU A 94 5.19 -2.98 9.81
C LEU A 94 5.14 -1.99 10.99
N ARG A 95 5.21 -0.70 10.66
CA ARG A 95 5.03 0.39 11.62
C ARG A 95 4.13 1.44 11.01
N ARG A 96 3.35 2.10 11.87
CA ARG A 96 2.59 3.28 11.52
C ARG A 96 3.55 4.40 11.09
N HIS A 97 3.30 4.96 9.92
CA HIS A 97 4.02 6.10 9.36
C HIS A 97 3.15 7.36 9.41
N THR A 98 3.81 8.49 9.59
CA THR A 98 3.24 9.83 9.62
C THR A 98 3.91 10.71 8.57
N TRP A 99 3.43 11.94 8.42
CA TRP A 99 4.07 12.93 7.55
C TRP A 99 5.57 13.11 7.82
N ARG A 100 6.01 13.00 9.08
CA ARG A 100 7.43 13.16 9.43
C ARG A 100 8.29 12.02 8.88
N ASP A 101 7.73 10.82 8.78
CA ASP A 101 8.44 9.63 8.34
C ASP A 101 8.57 9.57 6.82
N VAL A 102 7.58 10.09 6.09
CA VAL A 102 7.54 10.01 4.60
C VAL A 102 7.92 11.31 3.91
N LEU A 103 7.91 12.41 4.64
CA LEU A 103 8.18 13.74 4.11
C LEU A 103 8.98 14.60 5.12
N PRO A 104 10.21 14.18 5.47
CA PRO A 104 11.07 15.03 6.27
C PRO A 104 11.42 16.29 5.46
N PHE A 105 11.36 17.45 6.13
CA PHE A 105 11.87 18.71 5.60
C PHE A 105 13.25 18.92 6.23
N THR A 106 14.26 19.02 5.38
CA THR A 106 15.62 19.44 5.72
C THR A 106 15.72 20.96 5.79
N SER A 107 16.87 21.47 6.22
CA SER A 107 17.18 22.90 6.20
C SER A 107 17.20 23.52 4.79
N HIS A 108 17.23 22.70 3.74
CA HIS A 108 17.22 23.17 2.35
C HIS A 108 15.81 23.35 1.78
N GLU A 109 14.77 22.83 2.41
CA GLU A 109 13.39 23.11 2.01
C GLU A 109 12.90 24.44 2.62
N THR A 110 13.01 25.52 1.85
CA THR A 110 12.59 26.88 2.23
C THR A 110 11.14 27.21 1.85
N THR A 111 10.27 26.21 1.71
CA THR A 111 8.91 26.44 1.23
C THR A 111 8.11 27.31 2.20
N THR A 112 7.67 28.47 1.73
CA THR A 112 6.80 29.44 2.43
C THR A 112 5.31 29.25 2.11
N ARG A 113 4.96 28.17 1.42
CA ARG A 113 3.58 27.87 1.02
C ARG A 113 2.90 26.95 2.02
N ASP A 114 1.65 27.27 2.31
CA ASP A 114 0.76 26.36 3.01
C ASP A 114 0.37 25.19 2.08
N TYR A 115 0.17 24.02 2.67
CA TYR A 115 -0.41 22.88 1.97
C TYR A 115 -1.84 22.66 2.40
N ALA A 116 -2.68 22.31 1.44
CA ALA A 116 -4.09 22.06 1.68
C ALA A 116 -4.66 21.07 0.66
N TYR A 117 -5.47 20.15 1.16
CA TYR A 117 -6.24 19.20 0.35
C TYR A 117 -7.50 18.78 1.10
N LYS A 118 -8.51 18.30 0.37
CA LYS A 118 -9.75 17.76 0.90
C LYS A 118 -9.99 16.36 0.35
N LEU A 119 -10.36 15.44 1.24
CA LEU A 119 -10.74 14.07 0.91
C LEU A 119 -12.22 13.86 1.09
N TYR A 120 -12.77 13.00 0.25
CA TYR A 120 -14.14 12.53 0.28
C TYR A 120 -14.12 11.00 0.24
N TRP A 121 -14.78 10.36 1.20
CA TRP A 121 -14.81 8.91 1.31
C TRP A 121 -16.15 8.43 1.84
N ARG A 122 -16.37 7.13 1.75
CA ARG A 122 -17.60 6.46 2.14
C ARG A 122 -17.33 5.30 3.08
N ILE A 123 -18.26 5.10 4.02
CA ILE A 123 -18.35 3.94 4.91
C ILE A 123 -19.77 3.39 4.85
N GLY A 124 -19.96 2.25 4.20
CA GLY A 124 -21.29 1.74 3.88
C GLY A 124 -22.05 2.81 3.09
N ALA A 125 -23.22 3.24 3.55
CA ALA A 125 -23.97 4.33 2.93
C ALA A 125 -23.55 5.74 3.40
N SER A 126 -22.70 5.87 4.44
CA SER A 126 -22.32 7.16 5.02
C SER A 126 -21.22 7.84 4.21
N ILE A 127 -21.53 8.99 3.63
CA ILE A 127 -20.57 9.87 2.93
C ILE A 127 -19.90 10.78 3.97
N ARG A 128 -18.58 10.90 3.87
CA ARG A 128 -17.73 11.71 4.76
C ARG A 128 -16.77 12.56 3.95
N GLU A 129 -16.34 13.65 4.56
CA GLU A 129 -15.31 14.52 4.02
C GLU A 129 -14.43 15.10 5.13
N GLY A 130 -13.24 15.54 4.75
CA GLY A 130 -12.28 16.11 5.69
C GLY A 130 -11.15 16.84 4.97
N GLU A 131 -10.69 17.91 5.59
CA GLU A 131 -9.62 18.76 5.04
C GLU A 131 -8.32 18.52 5.79
N GLY A 132 -7.21 18.41 5.06
CA GLY A 132 -5.88 18.35 5.62
C GLY A 132 -5.13 19.63 5.26
N LYS A 133 -4.66 20.35 6.28
CA LYS A 133 -3.87 21.59 6.09
C LYS A 133 -2.53 21.50 6.80
N ARG A 134 -1.53 22.16 6.24
CA ARG A 134 -0.24 22.40 6.88
C ARG A 134 0.16 23.85 6.65
N LEU A 135 0.26 24.61 7.74
CA LEU A 135 0.72 25.99 7.66
C LEU A 135 2.25 26.02 7.56
N HIS A 136 2.80 26.88 6.73
CA HIS A 136 4.25 27.09 6.64
C HIS A 136 4.82 27.78 7.90
N THR A 137 4.01 28.50 8.66
CA THR A 137 4.47 29.17 9.89
C THR A 137 4.68 28.16 11.01
N SER A 138 3.64 27.38 11.34
CA SER A 138 3.68 26.38 12.40
C SER A 138 4.30 25.05 11.97
N GLN A 139 4.41 24.82 10.66
CA GLN A 139 4.89 23.57 10.04
C GLN A 139 4.08 22.33 10.48
N ALA A 140 2.91 22.55 11.09
CA ALA A 140 2.07 21.54 11.72
C ALA A 140 0.88 21.17 10.82
N TRP A 141 0.58 19.87 10.77
CA TRP A 141 -0.59 19.35 10.09
C TRP A 141 -1.86 19.49 10.95
N THR A 142 -3.01 19.66 10.30
CA THR A 142 -4.35 19.69 10.92
C THR A 142 -5.35 18.86 10.11
N GLY A 143 -6.52 18.62 10.71
CA GLY A 143 -7.62 17.85 10.13
C GLY A 143 -7.20 16.43 9.75
N VAL A 144 -7.57 15.96 8.56
CA VAL A 144 -7.25 14.58 8.14
C VAL A 144 -5.75 14.31 8.05
N GLY A 145 -4.89 15.34 8.03
CA GLY A 145 -3.44 15.18 8.10
C GLY A 145 -2.87 14.94 9.51
N LYS A 146 -3.68 14.99 10.58
CA LYS A 146 -3.21 14.85 11.97
C LYS A 146 -4.07 13.89 12.79
N ALA A 147 -3.42 13.02 13.54
CA ALA A 147 -4.09 12.14 14.49
C ALA A 147 -4.71 12.92 15.65
N SER A 148 -5.81 12.42 16.18
CA SER A 148 -6.40 12.86 17.45
C SER A 148 -6.36 11.74 18.48
N SER A 149 -6.21 12.09 19.76
CA SER A 149 -6.38 11.15 20.87
C SER A 149 -7.83 10.71 21.04
N ASP A 150 -8.79 11.56 20.62
CA ASP A 150 -10.21 11.25 20.59
C ASP A 150 -10.53 10.38 19.35
N PRO A 151 -10.97 9.12 19.53
CA PRO A 151 -11.33 8.24 18.42
C PRO A 151 -12.57 8.69 17.64
N GLY A 152 -13.47 9.48 18.25
CA GLY A 152 -14.72 9.94 17.64
C GLY A 152 -14.57 11.22 16.80
N ARG A 153 -13.41 11.89 16.87
CA ARG A 153 -13.18 13.15 16.16
C ARG A 153 -13.14 12.94 14.65
N MET A 154 -14.16 13.45 13.95
CA MET A 154 -14.24 13.35 12.49
C MET A 154 -13.20 14.21 11.74
N ASN A 155 -12.78 15.35 12.31
CA ASN A 155 -11.76 16.22 11.72
C ASN A 155 -10.34 15.83 12.20
N ALA A 156 -9.95 14.58 11.92
CA ALA A 156 -8.67 13.96 12.24
C ALA A 156 -8.37 12.85 11.21
N GLN A 157 -7.19 12.24 11.28
CA GLN A 157 -6.83 11.07 10.47
C GLN A 157 -7.92 9.98 10.52
N ILE A 158 -8.25 9.41 9.36
CA ILE A 158 -9.27 8.38 9.16
C ILE A 158 -8.82 7.08 9.84
N ARG A 159 -9.68 6.49 10.69
CA ARG A 159 -9.37 5.28 11.48
C ARG A 159 -10.00 4.01 10.94
N ASP A 160 -10.84 4.12 9.93
CA ASP A 160 -11.75 3.04 9.52
C ASP A 160 -11.06 1.89 8.77
N ARG A 161 -9.82 2.08 8.29
CA ARG A 161 -9.02 1.04 7.61
C ARG A 161 -7.52 1.22 7.76
N GLU A 162 -6.80 0.12 7.54
CA GLU A 162 -5.37 0.10 7.30
C GLU A 162 -5.07 0.56 5.86
N VAL A 163 -3.93 1.25 5.70
CA VAL A 163 -3.39 1.63 4.39
C VAL A 163 -1.98 1.09 4.29
N ARG A 164 -1.67 0.36 3.23
CA ARG A 164 -0.31 -0.10 2.94
C ARG A 164 0.24 0.63 1.72
N LEU A 165 1.49 1.06 1.79
CA LEU A 165 2.23 1.58 0.63
C LEU A 165 3.35 0.62 0.26
N ILE A 166 3.29 0.10 -0.96
CA ILE A 166 4.27 -0.80 -1.56
C ILE A 166 5.18 0.05 -2.46
N ASP A 167 6.20 0.66 -1.86
CA ASP A 167 7.06 1.64 -2.52
C ASP A 167 7.99 1.01 -3.58
N LEU A 168 8.41 1.78 -4.59
CA LEU A 168 9.28 1.37 -5.69
C LEU A 168 10.62 0.82 -5.21
N GLU A 169 11.13 1.31 -4.07
CA GLU A 169 12.35 0.77 -3.46
C GLU A 169 12.25 -0.74 -3.22
N ARG A 170 11.05 -1.27 -3.02
CA ARG A 170 10.80 -2.70 -2.79
C ARG A 170 10.87 -3.53 -4.07
N LEU A 171 10.79 -2.89 -5.24
CA LEU A 171 10.88 -3.54 -6.55
C LEU A 171 12.33 -3.71 -7.04
N VAL A 172 13.31 -3.13 -6.35
CA VAL A 172 14.74 -3.31 -6.64
C VAL A 172 15.24 -4.65 -6.08
N PRO A 173 16.05 -5.43 -6.81
CA PRO A 173 16.57 -6.71 -6.32
C PRO A 173 17.21 -6.63 -4.94
N ALA A 174 16.86 -7.55 -4.04
CA ALA A 174 17.38 -7.56 -2.67
C ALA A 174 18.92 -7.65 -2.58
N ARG A 175 19.57 -8.32 -3.55
CA ARG A 175 21.04 -8.41 -3.63
C ARG A 175 21.77 -7.08 -3.74
N ASN A 176 21.12 -6.05 -4.30
CA ASN A 176 21.71 -4.72 -4.44
C ASN A 176 21.61 -3.91 -3.14
N PHE A 177 20.90 -4.41 -2.13
CA PHE A 177 20.52 -3.62 -0.96
C PHE A 177 21.08 -4.16 0.36
N SER A 178 21.24 -5.49 0.54
CA SER A 178 21.66 -6.01 1.84
C SER A 178 22.44 -7.32 1.81
N ASN A 179 23.76 -7.21 2.05
CA ASN A 179 24.61 -8.38 2.38
C ASN A 179 24.21 -9.04 3.71
N SER A 180 23.60 -8.29 4.63
CA SER A 180 23.07 -8.84 5.88
C SER A 180 21.90 -9.79 5.63
N LEU A 181 21.09 -9.53 4.60
CA LEU A 181 20.02 -10.42 4.20
C LEU A 181 20.57 -11.75 3.68
N LEU A 182 21.63 -11.72 2.86
CA LEU A 182 22.29 -12.95 2.39
C LEU A 182 22.72 -13.84 3.56
N ARG A 183 23.37 -13.27 4.58
CA ARG A 183 23.78 -14.04 5.77
C ARG A 183 22.59 -14.68 6.49
N LYS A 184 21.48 -13.95 6.63
CA LYS A 184 20.24 -14.46 7.26
C LYS A 184 19.59 -15.58 6.45
N ILE A 185 19.67 -15.51 5.11
CA ILE A 185 19.15 -16.55 4.22
C ILE A 185 19.96 -17.84 4.37
N THR A 186 21.30 -17.74 4.43
CA THR A 186 22.17 -18.93 4.51
C THR A 186 22.00 -19.72 5.82
N SER A 187 21.63 -19.06 6.92
CA SER A 187 21.50 -19.69 8.24
C SER A 187 20.07 -19.89 8.72
N GLY A 188 19.08 -19.34 8.01
CA GLY A 188 17.67 -19.34 8.42
C GLY A 188 16.90 -20.58 7.98
N THR A 189 15.98 -21.04 8.82
CA THR A 189 14.90 -21.95 8.40
C THR A 189 13.79 -21.14 7.74
N GLY A 190 13.29 -21.61 6.60
CA GLY A 190 12.21 -20.95 5.88
C GLY A 190 10.84 -21.19 6.53
N THR A 191 9.97 -20.19 6.47
CA THR A 191 8.55 -20.33 6.85
C THR A 191 7.69 -20.30 5.59
N ARG A 192 6.84 -21.30 5.40
CA ARG A 192 5.90 -21.34 4.27
C ARG A 192 4.96 -20.14 4.30
N VAL A 193 4.77 -19.49 3.15
CA VAL A 193 3.83 -18.37 3.02
C VAL A 193 2.39 -18.86 2.97
N ASN A 194 1.43 -17.94 3.00
CA ASN A 194 0.03 -18.27 2.83
C ASN A 194 -0.20 -19.02 1.49
N PRO A 195 -0.87 -20.19 1.46
CA PRO A 195 -1.15 -20.93 0.23
C PRO A 195 -1.89 -20.12 -0.85
N ASP A 196 -2.64 -19.09 -0.48
CA ASP A 196 -3.31 -18.22 -1.44
C ASP A 196 -2.32 -17.31 -2.19
N ILE A 197 -1.17 -16.96 -1.58
CA ILE A 197 -0.05 -16.30 -2.26
C ILE A 197 0.55 -17.26 -3.31
N GLU A 198 0.77 -18.51 -2.94
CA GLU A 198 1.30 -19.54 -3.85
C GLU A 198 0.38 -19.72 -5.06
N LYS A 199 -0.93 -19.88 -4.84
CA LYS A 199 -1.93 -19.98 -5.91
C LYS A 199 -1.97 -18.75 -6.81
N ALA A 200 -1.95 -17.54 -6.23
CA ALA A 200 -2.00 -16.31 -7.00
C ALA A 200 -0.72 -16.12 -7.84
N PHE A 201 0.44 -16.39 -7.25
CA PHE A 201 1.73 -16.33 -7.96
C PHE A 201 1.79 -17.33 -9.11
N ALA A 202 1.39 -18.58 -8.86
CA ALA A 202 1.33 -19.62 -9.89
C ALA A 202 0.39 -19.25 -11.03
N TYR A 203 -0.79 -18.70 -10.71
CA TYR A 203 -1.75 -18.25 -11.72
C TYR A 203 -1.21 -17.10 -12.58
N ILE A 204 -0.56 -16.10 -11.99
CA ILE A 204 -0.08 -14.91 -12.71
C ILE A 204 1.07 -15.23 -13.67
N LEU A 205 1.95 -16.16 -13.28
CA LEU A 205 3.12 -16.55 -14.06
C LEU A 205 2.92 -17.84 -14.87
N ASP A 206 1.69 -18.38 -14.89
CA ASP A 206 1.35 -19.65 -15.56
C ASP A 206 2.26 -20.82 -15.13
N LEU A 207 2.49 -20.93 -13.82
CA LEU A 207 3.32 -21.98 -13.21
C LEU A 207 2.46 -23.15 -12.68
N PRO A 208 3.06 -24.34 -12.49
CA PRO A 208 2.37 -25.49 -11.91
C PRO A 208 1.80 -25.22 -10.52
N THR A 209 0.67 -25.84 -10.19
CA THR A 209 -0.03 -25.67 -8.89
C THR A 209 0.69 -26.32 -7.71
N THR A 210 1.74 -27.12 -7.95
CA THR A 210 2.58 -27.73 -6.90
C THR A 210 3.67 -26.79 -6.38
N LEU A 211 3.61 -25.50 -6.74
CA LEU A 211 4.50 -24.47 -6.26
C LEU A 211 4.43 -24.34 -4.74
N GLU A 212 5.60 -24.35 -4.10
CA GLU A 212 5.75 -23.97 -2.70
C GLU A 212 6.64 -22.73 -2.59
N VAL A 213 6.23 -21.79 -1.74
CA VAL A 213 6.99 -20.57 -1.48
C VAL A 213 7.27 -20.45 0.02
N ASN A 214 8.55 -20.37 0.37
CA ASN A 214 8.98 -20.17 1.75
C ASN A 214 9.64 -18.81 1.92
N LYS A 215 9.25 -18.03 2.91
CA LYS A 215 10.01 -16.86 3.34
C LYS A 215 11.26 -17.34 4.07
N ILE A 216 12.43 -17.06 3.51
CA ILE A 216 13.73 -17.56 4.00
C ILE A 216 14.59 -16.48 4.66
N GLY A 217 14.20 -15.21 4.56
CA GLY A 217 14.93 -14.14 5.22
C GLY A 217 14.25 -12.79 5.09
N SER A 218 14.64 -11.88 5.96
CA SER A 218 14.20 -10.49 5.90
C SER A 218 15.23 -9.52 6.52
N HIS A 219 15.36 -8.35 5.93
CA HIS A 219 16.22 -7.29 6.44
C HIS A 219 15.68 -5.92 6.01
N ILE A 220 15.48 -5.01 6.97
CA ILE A 220 14.93 -3.67 6.71
C ILE A 220 13.55 -3.79 6.05
N ASN A 221 13.39 -3.39 4.80
CA ASN A 221 12.15 -3.42 4.02
C ASN A 221 12.18 -4.50 2.93
N LYS A 222 13.15 -5.43 3.01
CA LYS A 222 13.37 -6.49 2.03
C LYS A 222 13.05 -7.86 2.61
N LEU A 223 12.39 -8.66 1.79
CA LEU A 223 12.08 -10.05 2.04
C LEU A 223 12.77 -10.90 0.97
N ALA A 224 13.17 -12.10 1.34
CA ALA A 224 13.65 -13.11 0.40
C ALA A 224 12.80 -14.37 0.52
N PHE A 225 12.55 -14.99 -0.62
CA PHE A 225 11.71 -16.17 -0.76
C PHE A 225 12.50 -17.30 -1.42
N LEU A 226 12.26 -18.53 -0.98
CA LEU A 226 12.66 -19.74 -1.69
C LEU A 226 11.44 -20.20 -2.48
N ILE A 227 11.63 -20.31 -3.79
CA ILE A 227 10.60 -20.71 -4.74
C ILE A 227 10.92 -22.13 -5.17
N SER A 228 9.96 -23.04 -5.01
CA SER A 228 10.14 -24.46 -5.28
C SER A 228 9.01 -24.98 -6.16
N TYR A 229 9.31 -25.23 -7.44
CA TYR A 229 8.43 -25.94 -8.35
C TYR A 229 9.27 -26.77 -9.33
N THR A 230 8.90 -28.04 -9.51
CA THR A 230 9.43 -28.96 -10.54
C THR A 230 10.95 -28.90 -10.81
N GLY A 231 11.77 -29.31 -9.85
CA GLY A 231 13.23 -29.43 -10.03
C GLY A 231 14.01 -28.69 -8.94
N GLU A 232 15.05 -27.95 -9.34
CA GLU A 232 15.95 -27.25 -8.44
C GLU A 232 15.30 -25.97 -7.88
N PRO A 233 15.14 -25.85 -6.55
CA PRO A 233 14.59 -24.65 -5.94
C PRO A 233 15.59 -23.49 -6.04
N TYR A 234 15.07 -22.26 -6.16
CA TYR A 234 15.91 -21.06 -6.24
C TYR A 234 15.44 -19.96 -5.30
N SER A 235 16.39 -19.09 -4.94
CA SER A 235 16.15 -17.95 -4.04
C SER A 235 15.82 -16.68 -4.83
N SER A 236 14.77 -15.98 -4.39
CA SER A 236 14.39 -14.67 -4.93
C SER A 236 15.48 -13.61 -4.73
N TYR A 237 16.42 -13.81 -3.79
CA TYR A 237 17.53 -12.89 -3.54
C TYR A 237 18.37 -12.65 -4.80
N ASN A 238 18.51 -13.69 -5.63
CA ASN A 238 19.24 -13.63 -6.91
C ASN A 238 18.32 -13.62 -8.13
N ALA A 239 17.01 -13.71 -7.96
CA ALA A 239 16.05 -13.76 -9.07
C ALA A 239 15.96 -12.42 -9.82
N ALA A 240 15.30 -12.44 -10.99
CA ALA A 240 14.92 -11.23 -11.70
C ALA A 240 13.92 -10.42 -10.85
N SER A 241 14.02 -9.09 -10.90
CA SER A 241 13.23 -8.18 -10.04
C SER A 241 11.72 -8.37 -10.13
N GLY A 242 11.20 -8.89 -11.26
CA GLY A 242 9.76 -9.05 -11.50
C GLY A 242 9.09 -10.05 -10.55
N GLU A 243 9.66 -11.24 -10.37
CA GLU A 243 9.08 -12.28 -9.50
C GLU A 243 9.12 -11.88 -8.03
N GLU A 244 10.26 -11.33 -7.59
CA GLU A 244 10.42 -10.81 -6.23
C GLU A 244 9.44 -9.66 -5.96
N SER A 245 9.27 -8.75 -6.93
CA SER A 245 8.29 -7.67 -6.85
C SER A 245 6.87 -8.20 -6.70
N LEU A 246 6.50 -9.20 -7.50
CA LEU A 246 5.18 -9.81 -7.47
C LEU A 246 4.92 -10.49 -6.12
N LEU A 247 5.87 -11.28 -5.60
CA LEU A 247 5.73 -11.91 -4.27
C LEU A 247 5.60 -10.89 -3.15
N ASN A 248 6.35 -9.79 -3.21
CA ASN A 248 6.22 -8.70 -2.24
C ASN A 248 4.82 -8.06 -2.30
N ILE A 249 4.31 -7.79 -3.51
CA ILE A 249 2.96 -7.24 -3.70
C ILE A 249 1.89 -8.18 -3.17
N LEU A 250 1.95 -9.46 -3.55
CA LEU A 250 0.99 -10.47 -3.11
C LEU A 250 1.06 -10.65 -1.58
N HIS A 251 2.26 -10.70 -1.01
CA HIS A 251 2.42 -10.83 0.44
C HIS A 251 1.75 -9.67 1.18
N ASP A 252 1.94 -8.42 0.73
CA ASP A 252 1.28 -7.28 1.38
C ASP A 252 -0.23 -7.28 1.20
N ILE A 253 -0.74 -7.70 0.04
CA ILE A 253 -2.18 -7.76 -0.23
C ILE A 253 -2.84 -8.82 0.66
N PHE A 254 -2.28 -10.03 0.71
CA PHE A 254 -2.88 -11.15 1.44
C PHE A 254 -2.71 -11.07 2.96
N GLU A 255 -1.65 -10.43 3.45
CA GLU A 255 -1.47 -10.18 4.88
C GLU A 255 -2.21 -8.92 5.37
N ALA A 256 -2.79 -8.13 4.46
CA ALA A 256 -3.56 -6.95 4.85
C ALA A 256 -4.91 -7.36 5.45
N PRO A 257 -5.38 -6.65 6.49
CA PRO A 257 -6.76 -6.80 6.94
C PRO A 257 -7.75 -6.54 5.79
N ASN A 258 -8.93 -7.16 5.86
CA ASN A 258 -10.01 -6.86 4.91
C ASN A 258 -10.35 -5.35 4.91
N ASP A 259 -10.80 -4.85 3.76
CA ASP A 259 -11.09 -3.43 3.49
C ASP A 259 -9.88 -2.46 3.56
N SER A 260 -8.66 -2.99 3.55
CA SER A 260 -7.45 -2.15 3.49
C SER A 260 -7.33 -1.41 2.15
N LEU A 261 -6.73 -0.22 2.17
CA LEU A 261 -6.31 0.48 0.97
C LEU A 261 -4.86 0.11 0.64
N ILE A 262 -4.63 -0.45 -0.54
CA ILE A 262 -3.30 -0.76 -1.04
C ILE A 262 -2.88 0.34 -2.02
N LEU A 263 -1.74 0.97 -1.75
CA LEU A 263 -1.09 1.96 -2.60
C LEU A 263 0.19 1.31 -3.13
N ILE A 264 0.42 1.43 -4.43
CA ILE A 264 1.59 0.90 -5.14
C ILE A 264 2.27 2.05 -5.88
#